data_AF-A0A3N5J5F3-F1
#
_entry.id   AF-A0A3N5J5F3-F1
#
_cell.length_a   1.000
_cell.length_b   1.000
_cell.length_c   1.000
_cell.angle_alpha   90.00
_cell.angle_beta   90.00
_cell.angle_gamma   90.00
#
_symmetry.space_group_name_H-M   'P 1'
#
loop_
_entity.id
_entity.type
_entity.pdbx_description
1 polymer ?
#
loop_
_entity_poly.entity_id
_entity_poly.type
_entity_poly.pdbx_seq_one_letter_code
_entity_poly.pdbx_strand_id
1 'polypeptide(L)'
;MLLRILFVLLALGAAFTVWAGAEINLFEVFPVLDHSQLEWTTGAEENIRTFVVERSTDGIAYLPIGQVTARGSYSRYQYTDSSPLDADHNRLFYYRLKIVERSGSFSYSDTREVSLSFSAVQHTWGSIKAMFR
;
A
#
# COMPACT_ATOMS: atom_id res chain seq x y z
N MET A 1 -38.89 10.02 -1.89
CA MET A 1 -37.67 10.05 -2.72
C MET A 1 -37.25 11.51 -2.93
N LEU A 2 -36.87 12.18 -1.84
CA LEU A 2 -36.54 13.60 -1.79
C LEU A 2 -35.74 13.83 -0.50
N LEU A 3 -34.46 13.51 -0.51
CA LEU A 3 -33.51 14.02 0.47
C LEU A 3 -32.09 13.85 -0.07
N ARG A 4 -31.51 14.94 -0.54
CA ARG A 4 -30.07 15.26 -0.53
C ARG A 4 -29.89 16.64 -1.18
N ILE A 5 -30.45 17.64 -0.51
CA ILE A 5 -30.08 19.06 -0.65
C ILE A 5 -29.51 19.46 0.71
N LEU A 6 -28.18 19.65 0.75
CA LEU A 6 -27.33 20.37 1.71
C LEU A 6 -25.98 19.66 1.58
N PHE A 7 -25.03 20.13 0.79
CA PHE A 7 -24.18 21.28 1.04
C PHE A 7 -23.53 21.62 -0.30
N VAL A 8 -23.72 22.84 -0.82
CA VAL A 8 -22.67 23.73 -1.35
C VAL A 8 -23.43 25.00 -1.72
N LEU A 9 -23.56 25.92 -0.76
CA LEU A 9 -23.87 27.31 -1.07
C LEU A 9 -22.57 28.11 -0.91
N LEU A 10 -22.22 28.77 -2.01
CA LEU A 10 -21.52 30.05 -2.05
C LEU A 10 -19.98 30.03 -1.85
N ALA A 11 -19.28 29.67 -2.91
CA ALA A 11 -18.06 30.38 -3.30
C ALA A 11 -18.03 30.50 -4.83
N LEU A 12 -17.96 31.73 -5.31
CA LEU A 12 -17.90 32.12 -6.71
C LEU A 12 -16.66 31.53 -7.41
N GLY A 13 -16.84 30.91 -8.56
CA GLY A 13 -15.83 30.85 -9.62
C GLY A 13 -14.60 29.96 -9.36
N ALA A 14 -14.79 28.66 -9.19
CA ALA A 14 -13.79 27.67 -9.59
C ALA A 14 -14.51 26.36 -9.87
N ALA A 15 -14.11 25.68 -10.95
CA ALA A 15 -14.71 24.45 -11.44
C ALA A 15 -15.01 23.46 -10.29
N PHE A 16 -16.21 22.88 -10.29
CA PHE A 16 -16.45 21.62 -9.61
C PHE A 16 -15.52 20.59 -10.24
N THR A 17 -14.31 20.44 -9.69
CA THR A 17 -13.49 19.27 -9.99
C THR A 17 -14.26 18.11 -9.41
N VAL A 18 -14.87 17.31 -10.29
CA VAL A 18 -15.36 15.97 -9.95
C VAL A 18 -14.23 15.31 -9.17
N TRP A 19 -14.47 14.95 -7.91
CA TRP A 19 -13.47 14.31 -7.08
C TRP A 19 -13.21 12.92 -7.67
N ALA A 20 -12.21 12.83 -8.55
CA ALA A 20 -11.64 11.56 -8.98
C ALA A 20 -10.66 11.13 -7.89
N GLY A 21 -10.77 9.88 -7.45
CA GLY A 21 -10.03 9.41 -6.28
C GLY A 21 -10.51 8.07 -5.77
N ALA A 22 -9.64 7.41 -5.02
CA ALA A 22 -10.04 6.32 -4.13
C ALA A 22 -10.02 6.84 -2.70
N GLU A 23 -11.09 6.58 -1.97
CA GLU A 23 -11.07 6.64 -0.51
C GLU A 23 -10.38 5.37 0.00
N ILE A 24 -9.22 5.52 0.64
CA ILE A 24 -8.54 4.39 1.32
C ILE A 24 -9.06 4.33 2.75
N ASN A 25 -9.88 3.32 3.04
CA ASN A 25 -10.45 3.13 4.38
C ASN A 25 -9.42 2.53 5.35
N LEU A 26 -8.61 1.62 4.84
CA LEU A 26 -7.57 0.93 5.59
C LEU A 26 -6.41 0.62 4.66
N PHE A 27 -5.19 0.79 5.15
CA PHE A 27 -3.98 0.26 4.54
C PHE A 27 -3.06 -0.21 5.66
N GLU A 28 -2.78 -1.51 5.69
CA GLU A 28 -1.96 -2.14 6.72
C GLU A 28 -0.90 -3.04 6.07
N VAL A 29 0.22 -3.18 6.77
CA VAL A 29 1.34 -4.03 6.36
C VAL A 29 1.67 -4.97 7.51
N PHE A 30 1.47 -6.25 7.29
CA PHE A 30 1.74 -7.29 8.26
C PHE A 30 3.13 -7.89 8.02
N PRO A 31 4.03 -7.87 9.02
CA PRO A 31 5.29 -8.57 8.93
C PRO A 31 5.06 -10.08 9.01
N VAL A 32 5.49 -10.81 8.00
CA VAL A 32 5.60 -12.28 8.02
C VAL A 32 7.09 -12.63 8.08
N LEU A 33 7.43 -13.88 8.43
CA LEU A 33 8.82 -14.31 8.64
C LEU A 33 9.75 -13.96 7.47
N ASP A 34 9.25 -14.07 6.26
CA ASP A 34 10.01 -14.04 5.02
C ASP A 34 9.44 -13.09 3.95
N HIS A 35 8.34 -12.40 4.26
CA HIS A 35 7.71 -11.46 3.36
C HIS A 35 6.89 -10.41 4.13
N SER A 36 6.54 -9.32 3.46
CA SER A 36 5.55 -8.37 3.98
C SER A 36 4.22 -8.58 3.27
N GLN A 37 3.15 -8.71 4.04
CA GLN A 37 1.80 -8.84 3.51
C GLN A 37 1.09 -7.49 3.59
N LEU A 38 0.80 -6.90 2.44
CA LEU A 38 0.08 -5.63 2.34
C LEU A 38 -1.39 -5.89 2.09
N GLU A 39 -2.25 -5.21 2.83
CA GLU A 39 -3.70 -5.28 2.70
C GLU A 39 -4.31 -3.88 2.73
N TRP A 40 -5.26 -3.62 1.82
CA TRP A 40 -6.04 -2.39 1.86
C TRP A 40 -7.49 -2.61 1.45
N THR A 41 -8.33 -1.70 1.92
CA THR A 41 -9.74 -1.60 1.53
C THR A 41 -10.05 -0.21 1.03
N THR A 42 -10.93 -0.15 0.04
CA THR A 42 -11.39 1.10 -0.54
C THR A 42 -12.83 1.39 -0.15
N GLY A 43 -13.17 2.68 -0.05
CA GLY A 43 -14.54 3.18 -0.02
C GLY A 43 -15.03 3.39 -1.45
N ALA A 44 -15.32 4.62 -1.82
CA ALA A 44 -15.57 4.94 -3.22
C ALA A 44 -14.28 4.86 -4.07
N GLU A 45 -14.36 4.26 -5.25
CA GLU A 45 -13.33 4.32 -6.30
C GLU A 45 -13.90 5.00 -7.55
N GLU A 46 -13.52 6.25 -7.78
CA GLU A 46 -13.95 7.02 -8.95
C GLU A 46 -12.78 7.21 -9.92
N ASN A 47 -12.94 6.69 -11.14
CA ASN A 47 -11.93 6.77 -12.22
C ASN A 47 -10.56 6.16 -11.91
N ILE A 48 -10.48 5.22 -10.98
CA ILE A 48 -9.21 4.54 -10.68
C ILE A 48 -8.90 3.45 -11.71
N ARG A 49 -7.63 3.38 -12.10
CA ARG A 49 -7.09 2.37 -13.00
C ARG A 49 -6.35 1.30 -12.21
N THR A 50 -5.39 1.69 -11.37
CA THR A 50 -4.54 0.75 -10.65
C THR A 50 -3.97 1.36 -9.38
N PHE A 51 -3.70 0.51 -8.42
CA PHE A 51 -2.88 0.81 -7.25
C PHE A 51 -1.48 0.30 -7.50
N VAL A 52 -0.48 1.18 -7.47
CA VAL A 52 0.93 0.80 -7.52
C VAL A 52 1.44 0.75 -6.09
N VAL A 53 1.96 -0.40 -5.69
CA VAL A 53 2.60 -0.58 -4.39
C VAL A 53 4.02 -0.07 -4.50
N GLU A 54 4.36 0.91 -3.67
CA GLU A 54 5.69 1.47 -3.59
C GLU A 54 6.32 1.17 -2.23
N ARG A 55 7.62 0.86 -2.24
CA ARG A 55 8.42 0.57 -1.05
C ARG A 55 9.64 1.49 -0.97
N SER A 56 10.01 1.88 0.23
CA SER A 56 11.20 2.65 0.55
C SER A 56 11.96 2.02 1.72
N THR A 57 13.29 2.17 1.71
CA THR A 57 14.21 1.74 2.78
C THR A 57 14.63 2.88 3.68
N ASP A 58 14.37 4.13 3.29
CA ASP A 58 14.80 5.36 3.97
C ASP A 58 13.63 6.31 4.31
N GLY A 59 12.41 5.99 3.88
CA GLY A 59 11.21 6.82 4.02
C GLY A 59 11.18 8.03 3.08
N ILE A 60 12.15 8.16 2.17
CA ILE A 60 12.32 9.32 1.27
C ILE A 60 12.18 8.88 -0.19
N ALA A 61 12.96 7.89 -0.61
CA ALA A 61 12.97 7.37 -1.97
C ALA A 61 12.09 6.12 -2.07
N TYR A 62 11.03 6.19 -2.88
CA TYR A 62 10.07 5.10 -3.07
C TYR A 62 10.23 4.47 -4.46
N LEU A 63 10.32 3.14 -4.49
CA LEU A 63 10.41 2.35 -5.70
C LEU A 63 9.12 1.53 -5.88
N PRO A 64 8.56 1.45 -7.10
CA PRO A 64 7.43 0.59 -7.38
C PRO A 64 7.86 -0.88 -7.31
N ILE A 65 7.16 -1.68 -6.52
CA ILE A 65 7.43 -3.12 -6.37
C ILE A 65 6.32 -3.99 -7.01
N GLY A 66 5.14 -3.43 -7.21
CA GLY A 66 4.04 -4.14 -7.85
C GLY A 66 2.85 -3.25 -8.14
N GLN A 67 1.86 -3.81 -8.83
CA GLN A 67 0.63 -3.11 -9.16
C GLN A 67 -0.57 -4.04 -9.09
N VAL A 68 -1.71 -3.51 -8.65
CA VAL A 68 -2.99 -4.22 -8.57
C VAL A 68 -4.04 -3.40 -9.29
N THR A 69 -4.69 -3.98 -10.29
CA THR A 69 -5.78 -3.32 -11.03
C THR A 69 -6.95 -3.05 -10.11
N ALA A 70 -7.51 -1.84 -10.19
CA ALA A 70 -8.70 -1.47 -9.43
C ALA A 70 -9.90 -2.33 -9.86
N ARG A 71 -10.70 -2.77 -8.87
CA ARG A 71 -11.86 -3.63 -9.02
C ARG A 71 -13.17 -2.87 -8.83
N GLY A 72 -13.14 -1.64 -8.32
CA GLY A 72 -14.30 -0.79 -8.04
C GLY A 72 -14.52 -0.57 -6.54
N SER A 73 -15.47 0.30 -6.21
CA SER A 73 -15.77 0.73 -4.85
C SER A 73 -16.02 -0.43 -3.87
N TYR A 74 -15.65 -0.23 -2.61
CA TYR A 74 -15.82 -1.18 -1.50
C TYR A 74 -15.05 -2.49 -1.69
N SER A 75 -13.91 -2.44 -2.38
CA SER A 75 -13.08 -3.60 -2.66
C SER A 75 -12.02 -3.82 -1.59
N ARG A 76 -11.63 -5.09 -1.44
CA ARG A 76 -10.45 -5.50 -0.67
C ARG A 76 -9.36 -5.98 -1.61
N TYR A 77 -8.14 -5.59 -1.29
CA TYR A 77 -6.96 -5.89 -2.06
C TYR A 77 -5.85 -6.42 -1.16
N GLN A 78 -4.94 -7.14 -1.79
CA GLN A 78 -3.83 -7.80 -1.15
C GLN A 78 -2.63 -7.80 -2.11
N TYR A 79 -1.44 -7.58 -1.56
CA TYR A 79 -0.18 -7.71 -2.30
C TYR A 79 0.91 -8.27 -1.37
N THR A 80 1.68 -9.22 -1.87
CA THR A 80 2.75 -9.88 -1.12
C THR A 80 4.10 -9.42 -1.63
N ASP A 81 4.90 -8.80 -0.76
CA ASP A 81 6.28 -8.45 -1.04
C ASP A 81 7.21 -9.53 -0.49
N SER A 82 7.71 -10.40 -1.37
CA SER A 82 8.64 -11.49 -1.06
C SER A 82 10.12 -11.12 -1.16
N SER A 83 10.43 -9.88 -1.56
CA SER A 83 11.81 -9.37 -1.59
C SER A 83 12.48 -9.10 -0.22
N PRO A 84 11.84 -9.10 0.97
CA PRO A 84 12.52 -8.65 2.19
C PRO A 84 13.59 -9.59 2.79
N LEU A 85 13.86 -10.76 2.22
CA LEU A 85 14.81 -11.73 2.80
C LEU A 85 16.27 -11.54 2.38
N ASP A 86 16.52 -11.09 1.15
CA ASP A 86 17.82 -11.34 0.53
C ASP A 86 18.75 -10.12 0.52
N ALA A 87 18.24 -8.90 0.76
CA ALA A 87 18.89 -7.73 0.21
C ALA A 87 19.66 -6.84 1.19
N ASP A 88 19.31 -6.75 2.48
CA ASP A 88 20.07 -5.83 3.33
C ASP A 88 19.82 -6.03 4.81
N HIS A 89 20.78 -5.62 5.61
CA HIS A 89 20.66 -5.50 7.06
C HIS A 89 19.55 -4.53 7.50
N ASN A 90 18.84 -3.93 6.55
CA ASN A 90 17.74 -3.04 6.79
C ASN A 90 16.46 -3.82 7.11
N ARG A 91 15.97 -3.59 8.32
CA ARG A 91 14.80 -4.27 8.87
C ARG A 91 13.57 -3.39 8.82
N LEU A 92 13.73 -2.10 8.49
CA LEU A 92 12.67 -1.12 8.45
C LEU A 92 12.32 -0.79 7.00
N PHE A 93 11.07 -1.01 6.65
CA PHE A 93 10.53 -0.71 5.33
C PHE A 93 9.34 0.22 5.45
N TYR A 94 9.20 1.11 4.48
CA TYR A 94 8.09 2.03 4.37
C TYR A 94 7.31 1.69 3.10
N TYR A 95 5.99 1.63 3.20
CA TYR A 95 5.11 1.32 2.09
C TYR A 95 4.06 2.40 1.92
N ARG A 96 3.68 2.64 0.67
CA ARG A 96 2.53 3.47 0.32
C ARG A 96 1.90 2.96 -0.96
N LEU A 97 0.64 3.32 -1.17
CA LEU A 97 -0.05 3.11 -2.43
C LEU A 97 0.04 4.38 -3.25
N LYS A 98 0.48 4.26 -4.50
CA LYS A 98 0.26 5.25 -5.54
C LYS A 98 -1.02 4.90 -6.29
N ILE A 99 -2.03 5.73 -6.14
CA ILE A 99 -3.37 5.53 -6.70
C ILE A 99 -3.38 6.20 -8.06
N VAL A 100 -3.44 5.42 -9.14
CA VAL A 100 -3.36 5.93 -10.52
C VAL A 100 -4.75 5.95 -11.13
N GLU A 101 -5.17 7.13 -11.57
CA GLU A 101 -6.41 7.33 -12.29
C GLU A 101 -6.30 6.92 -13.76
N ARG A 102 -7.45 6.72 -14.41
CA ARG A 102 -7.55 6.50 -15.87
C ARG A 102 -7.05 7.69 -16.68
N SER A 103 -7.11 8.89 -16.11
CA SER A 103 -6.58 10.14 -16.68
C SER A 103 -5.05 10.18 -16.71
N GLY A 104 -4.37 9.35 -15.92
CA GLY A 104 -2.92 9.40 -15.69
C GLY A 104 -2.51 10.23 -14.47
N SER A 105 -3.43 10.98 -13.86
CA SER A 105 -3.22 11.62 -12.55
C SER A 105 -3.01 10.57 -11.46
N PHE A 106 -2.35 10.97 -10.37
CA PHE A 106 -2.16 10.09 -9.23
C PHE A 106 -2.16 10.82 -7.89
N SER A 107 -2.49 10.08 -6.85
CA SER A 107 -2.39 10.48 -5.45
C SER A 107 -1.71 9.36 -4.63
N TYR A 108 -1.42 9.63 -3.36
CA TYR A 108 -0.79 8.66 -2.46
C TYR A 108 -1.67 8.38 -1.25
N SER A 109 -1.60 7.15 -0.73
CA SER A 109 -2.10 6.83 0.60
C SER A 109 -1.17 7.39 1.69
N ASP A 110 -1.62 7.24 2.94
CA ASP A 110 -0.71 7.31 4.09
C ASP A 110 0.42 6.28 3.95
N THR A 111 1.56 6.60 4.55
CA THR A 111 2.71 5.71 4.62
C THR A 111 2.59 4.77 5.80
N ARG A 112 2.94 3.50 5.60
CA ARG A 112 3.01 2.48 6.65
C ARG A 112 4.41 1.96 6.79
N GLU A 113 4.91 1.98 8.01
CA GLU A 113 6.20 1.40 8.36
C GLU A 113 6.03 -0.03 8.88
N VAL A 114 7.01 -0.89 8.59
CA VAL A 114 7.05 -2.24 9.14
C VAL A 114 8.49 -2.62 9.46
N SER A 115 8.68 -3.25 10.62
CA SER A 115 9.97 -3.78 11.03
C SER A 115 9.96 -5.30 10.98
N LEU A 116 10.81 -5.90 10.14
CA LEU A 116 10.95 -7.35 10.03
C LEU A 116 11.91 -7.91 11.10
N SER A 117 11.34 -8.74 11.98
CA SER A 117 12.07 -9.36 13.08
C SER A 117 12.37 -10.83 12.78
N PHE A 118 13.54 -11.11 12.20
CA PHE A 118 14.06 -12.48 12.18
C PHE A 118 14.33 -13.01 13.62
N SER A 119 13.75 -14.16 13.98
CA SER A 119 14.07 -14.87 15.23
C SER A 119 15.40 -15.62 15.04
N ALA A 120 16.50 -15.06 15.55
CA ALA A 120 17.88 -15.58 15.41
C ALA A 120 18.05 -17.06 15.80
N VAL A 121 17.14 -17.60 16.60
CA VAL A 121 17.09 -19.02 16.95
C VAL A 121 16.90 -19.89 15.70
N GLN A 122 16.02 -19.53 14.76
CA GLN A 122 15.72 -20.40 13.61
C GLN A 122 16.84 -20.49 12.56
N HIS A 123 17.64 -19.43 12.33
CA HIS A 123 18.74 -19.46 11.34
C HIS A 123 19.94 -20.32 11.81
N THR A 124 20.21 -20.33 13.11
CA THR A 124 21.39 -21.02 13.66
C THR A 124 21.18 -22.53 13.73
N TRP A 125 19.98 -23.01 14.07
CA TRP A 125 19.70 -24.46 14.12
C TRP A 125 19.86 -25.17 12.78
N GLY A 126 19.50 -24.52 11.66
CA GLY A 126 19.72 -25.08 10.32
C GLY A 126 21.20 -25.17 9.95
N SER A 127 21.95 -24.11 10.28
CA SER A 127 23.40 -24.01 10.02
C SER A 127 24.21 -24.96 10.90
N ILE A 128 23.85 -25.10 12.18
CA ILE A 128 24.50 -26.00 13.14
C ILE A 128 24.29 -27.45 12.72
N LYS A 129 23.05 -27.86 12.36
CA LYS A 129 22.80 -29.22 11.86
C LYS A 129 23.55 -29.52 10.57
N ALA A 130 23.76 -28.52 9.71
CA ALA A 130 24.51 -28.67 8.46
C ALA A 130 26.03 -28.84 8.66
N MET A 131 26.58 -28.50 9.82
CA MET A 131 28.01 -28.61 10.14
C MET A 131 28.42 -29.98 10.73
N PHE A 132 27.47 -30.78 11.21
CA PHE A 132 27.74 -32.08 11.84
C PHE A 132 27.38 -33.28 10.94
N ARG A 133 27.51 -33.11 9.62
CA ARG A 133 27.41 -34.17 8.61
C ARG A 133 28.77 -34.43 7.98
#